data_AF-A0A0Q8JSR3-F1
#
_entry.id   AF-A0A0Q8JSR3-F1
#
_cell.length_a   1.000
_cell.length_b   1.000
_cell.length_c   1.000
_cell.angle_alpha   90.00
_cell.angle_beta   90.00
_cell.angle_gamma   90.00
#
_symmetry.space_group_name_H-M   'P 1'
#
loop_
_entity.id
_entity.type
_entity.pdbx_description
1 polymer ?
#
loop_
_entity_poly.entity_id
_entity_poly.type
_entity_poly.pdbx_seq_one_letter_code
_entity_poly.pdbx_strand_id
1 'polypeptide(L)'
;MFRLHRLSKKKLSLALFAVGLIVSFAAAALPYPNPGESYIQTYYSDATRTQVVGERSYGHCGESYSWGTLKGYFTLSKVTCGTGGPEGAN
;
A
#
# COMPACT_ATOMS: atom_id res chain seq x y z
N MET A 1 21.81 -20.00 -41.44
CA MET A 1 22.40 -18.65 -41.33
C MET A 1 21.28 -17.62 -41.30
N PHE A 2 20.91 -17.11 -40.12
CA PHE A 2 19.94 -16.02 -40.01
C PHE A 2 20.67 -14.68 -40.22
N ARG A 3 20.42 -14.01 -41.34
CA ARG A 3 20.88 -12.65 -41.59
C ARG A 3 20.03 -11.69 -40.76
N LEU A 4 20.54 -11.23 -39.62
CA LEU A 4 19.96 -10.07 -38.96
C LEU A 4 20.20 -8.84 -39.85
N HIS A 5 19.11 -8.32 -40.41
CA HIS A 5 19.10 -7.05 -41.10
C HIS A 5 19.60 -5.95 -40.16
N ARG A 6 20.56 -5.17 -40.67
CA ARG A 6 21.19 -4.02 -40.02
C ARG A 6 20.13 -2.97 -39.70
N LEU A 7 19.50 -3.07 -38.53
CA LEU A 7 18.50 -2.12 -38.07
C LEU A 7 19.17 -0.77 -37.83
N SER A 8 18.67 0.25 -38.52
CA SER A 8 19.15 1.63 -38.45
C SER A 8 19.03 2.17 -37.03
N LYS A 9 20.13 2.74 -36.51
CA LYS A 9 20.31 3.25 -35.14
C LYS A 9 19.18 4.20 -34.66
N LYS A 10 18.47 4.84 -35.60
CA LYS A 10 17.37 5.77 -35.31
C LYS A 10 16.06 5.08 -34.86
N LYS A 11 15.84 3.81 -35.26
CA LYS A 11 14.64 3.05 -34.87
C LYS A 11 14.79 2.33 -33.53
N LEU A 12 16.03 2.10 -33.08
CA LEU A 12 16.34 1.49 -31.79
C LEU A 12 15.98 2.41 -30.62
N SER A 13 16.18 3.72 -30.79
CA SER A 13 15.91 4.73 -29.75
C SER A 13 14.43 4.86 -29.40
N LEU A 14 13.52 4.66 -30.37
CA LEU A 14 12.08 4.78 -30.14
C LEU A 14 11.53 3.56 -29.39
N ALA A 15 12.15 2.38 -29.58
CA ALA A 15 11.73 1.14 -28.93
C ALA A 15 12.06 1.11 -27.42
N LEU A 16 13.07 1.86 -26.98
CA LEU A 16 13.48 1.89 -25.56
C LEU A 16 12.59 2.80 -24.69
N PHE A 17 11.91 3.80 -25.27
CA PHE A 17 11.01 4.69 -24.50
C PHE A 17 9.65 4.04 -24.16
N ALA A 18 9.23 3.00 -24.89
CA ALA A 18 7.92 2.38 -24.70
C ALA A 18 7.87 1.35 -23.54
N VAL A 19 9.03 0.92 -23.01
CA VAL A 19 9.10 -0.14 -21.99
C VAL A 19 8.95 0.40 -20.56
N GLY A 20 9.00 1.72 -20.35
CA GLY A 20 9.10 2.33 -19.01
C GLY A 20 7.80 2.71 -18.30
N LEU A 21 6.63 2.63 -18.94
CA LEU A 21 5.40 3.31 -18.48
C LEU A 21 4.31 2.41 -17.86
N ILE A 22 4.62 1.22 -17.37
CA ILE A 22 3.61 0.33 -16.77
C ILE A 22 3.99 -0.04 -15.34
N VAL A 23 4.14 0.94 -14.46
CA VAL A 23 4.03 0.69 -13.02
C VAL A 23 2.56 0.83 -12.66
N SER A 24 1.81 -0.28 -12.82
CA SER A 24 0.41 -0.35 -12.41
C SER A 24 0.28 -0.04 -10.92
N PHE A 25 -0.43 1.04 -10.61
CA PHE A 25 -0.92 1.34 -9.26
C PHE A 25 -1.98 0.28 -8.91
N ALA A 26 -1.54 -0.87 -8.39
CA ALA A 26 -2.45 -1.85 -7.81
C ALA A 26 -3.13 -1.19 -6.60
N ALA A 27 -4.40 -0.82 -6.74
CA ALA A 27 -5.25 -0.51 -5.61
C ALA A 27 -5.44 -1.81 -4.83
N ALA A 28 -4.67 -1.98 -3.75
CA ALA A 28 -4.81 -3.12 -2.86
C ALA A 28 -6.21 -3.06 -2.23
N ALA A 29 -7.05 -4.06 -2.52
CA ALA A 29 -8.32 -4.23 -1.84
C ALA A 29 -8.04 -4.49 -0.36
N LEU A 30 -8.51 -3.59 0.49
CA LEU A 30 -8.33 -3.70 1.94
C LEU A 30 -9.18 -4.87 2.46
N PRO A 31 -8.66 -5.69 3.39
CA PRO A 31 -9.44 -6.78 3.96
C PRO A 31 -10.61 -6.22 4.76
N TYR A 32 -11.74 -6.91 4.65
CA TYR A 32 -12.92 -6.63 5.46
C TYR A 32 -12.69 -7.12 6.89
N PRO A 33 -12.91 -6.30 7.93
CA PRO A 33 -12.79 -6.71 9.32
C PRO A 33 -13.96 -7.60 9.72
N ASN A 34 -13.66 -8.77 10.30
CA ASN A 34 -14.70 -9.62 10.90
C ASN A 34 -15.13 -9.02 12.25
N PRO A 35 -16.28 -9.45 12.82
CA PRO A 35 -16.68 -9.05 14.17
C PRO A 35 -15.57 -9.32 15.20
N GLY A 36 -15.27 -8.33 16.03
CA GLY A 36 -14.16 -8.39 16.99
C GLY A 36 -12.77 -8.13 16.39
N GLU A 37 -12.70 -7.72 15.12
CA GLU A 37 -11.44 -7.37 14.46
C GLU A 37 -11.43 -5.90 14.02
N SER A 38 -10.24 -5.33 13.99
CA SER A 38 -9.96 -4.05 13.35
C SER A 38 -8.61 -4.07 12.70
N TYR A 39 -8.38 -3.08 11.86
CA TYR A 39 -7.14 -2.90 11.18
C TYR A 39 -6.65 -1.48 11.36
N ILE A 40 -5.34 -1.35 11.57
CA ILE A 40 -4.63 -0.08 11.60
C ILE A 40 -3.76 -0.02 10.34
N GLN A 41 -3.96 1.02 9.55
CA GLN A 41 -3.18 1.34 8.36
C GLN A 41 -2.22 2.47 8.68
N THR A 42 -0.93 2.16 8.78
CA THR A 42 0.10 3.18 8.98
C THR A 42 0.72 3.52 7.63
N TYR A 43 0.66 4.80 7.24
CA TYR A 43 1.15 5.31 5.97
C TYR A 43 2.53 5.95 6.12
N TYR A 44 3.37 5.77 5.12
CA TYR A 44 4.75 6.24 5.08
C TYR A 44 5.02 7.14 3.87
N SER A 45 5.99 8.04 4.02
CA SER A 45 6.41 8.96 2.94
C SER A 45 6.96 8.22 1.72
N ASP A 46 7.59 7.07 1.92
CA ASP A 46 8.29 6.32 0.88
C ASP A 46 8.24 4.79 1.09
N ALA A 47 8.77 4.05 0.11
CA ALA A 47 8.83 2.60 0.11
C ALA A 47 9.74 2.00 1.20
N THR A 48 10.64 2.80 1.79
CA THR A 48 11.54 2.36 2.86
C THR A 48 10.81 2.26 4.20
N ARG A 49 9.62 2.87 4.32
CA ARG A 49 8.75 2.82 5.50
C ARG A 49 9.42 3.32 6.77
N THR A 50 10.24 4.37 6.65
CA THR A 50 11.01 4.94 7.77
C THR A 50 10.31 6.13 8.45
N GLN A 51 9.52 6.90 7.69
CA GLN A 51 8.80 8.07 8.20
C GLN A 51 7.29 7.90 8.05
N VAL A 52 6.57 7.92 9.16
CA VAL A 52 5.10 7.88 9.20
C VAL A 52 4.53 9.25 8.81
N VAL A 53 3.58 9.26 7.88
CA VAL A 53 2.92 10.47 7.36
C VAL A 53 1.41 10.48 7.57
N GLY A 54 0.84 9.38 8.03
CA GLY A 54 -0.58 9.27 8.31
C GLY A 54 -0.95 7.92 8.90
N GLU A 55 -2.15 7.83 9.45
CA GLU A 55 -2.68 6.59 9.96
C GLU A 55 -4.21 6.55 9.83
N ARG A 56 -4.75 5.35 9.67
CA ARG A 56 -6.19 5.10 9.66
C ARG A 56 -6.51 3.82 10.42
N SER A 57 -7.41 3.91 11.38
CA SER A 57 -8.08 2.75 11.99
C SER A 57 -9.45 2.53 11.36
N TYR A 58 -9.81 1.27 11.14
CA TYR A 58 -11.14 0.87 10.71
C TYR A 58 -11.49 -0.54 11.21
N GLY A 59 -12.78 -0.77 11.47
CA GLY A 59 -13.31 -2.07 11.89
C GLY A 59 -14.25 -1.95 13.07
N HIS A 60 -14.23 -2.96 13.93
CA HIS A 60 -15.17 -3.14 15.04
C HIS A 60 -14.58 -2.88 16.44
N CYS A 61 -13.32 -2.46 16.52
CA CYS A 61 -12.59 -2.22 17.76
C CYS A 61 -12.51 -0.73 18.05
N GLY A 62 -13.45 -0.25 18.89
CA GLY A 62 -13.52 1.14 19.30
C GLY A 62 -13.83 2.10 18.15
N GLU A 63 -13.53 3.38 18.36
CA GLU A 63 -13.76 4.41 17.36
C GLU A 63 -12.70 4.36 16.24
N SER A 64 -13.17 4.50 15.00
CA SER A 64 -12.30 4.67 13.85
C SER A 64 -11.69 6.07 13.87
N TYR A 65 -10.39 6.17 13.59
CA TYR A 65 -9.70 7.45 13.47
C TYR A 65 -8.91 7.51 12.16
N SER A 66 -8.65 8.72 11.70
CA SER A 66 -7.76 8.93 10.56
C SER A 66 -7.08 10.28 10.63
N TRP A 67 -5.79 10.33 10.33
CA TRP A 67 -5.02 11.56 10.28
C TRP A 67 -3.92 11.51 9.22
N GLY A 68 -3.44 12.69 8.81
CA GLY A 68 -2.31 12.82 7.89
C GLY A 68 -2.62 12.40 6.45
N THR A 69 -1.60 11.91 5.74
CA THR A 69 -1.69 11.52 4.32
C THR A 69 -1.98 10.03 4.19
N LEU A 70 -3.18 9.68 3.71
CA LEU A 70 -3.65 8.30 3.53
C LEU A 70 -3.41 7.78 2.11
N LYS A 71 -2.23 8.05 1.55
CA LYS A 71 -1.86 7.67 0.17
C LYS A 71 -0.42 7.17 0.14
N GLY A 72 -0.14 6.29 -0.81
CA GLY A 72 1.20 5.77 -1.06
C GLY A 72 1.48 4.48 -0.32
N TYR A 73 2.61 4.44 0.38
CA TYR A 73 3.14 3.23 1.01
C TYR A 73 2.53 3.04 2.39
N PHE A 74 1.95 1.87 2.66
CA PHE A 74 1.34 1.59 3.96
C PHE A 74 1.65 0.17 4.44
N THR A 75 1.52 -0.01 5.75
CA THR A 75 1.44 -1.31 6.41
C THR A 75 0.05 -1.48 7.00
N LEU A 76 -0.38 -2.74 7.12
CA LEU A 76 -1.68 -3.09 7.68
C LEU A 76 -1.46 -4.01 8.87
N SER A 77 -1.93 -3.59 10.04
CA SER A 77 -1.84 -4.34 11.29
C SER A 77 -3.24 -4.77 11.72
N LYS A 78 -3.44 -6.08 11.92
CA LYS A 78 -4.70 -6.62 12.45
C LYS A 78 -4.70 -6.50 13.98
N VAL A 79 -5.78 -5.99 14.52
CA VAL A 79 -6.07 -5.91 15.95
C VAL A 79 -7.29 -6.77 16.23
N THR A 80 -7.18 -7.71 17.15
CA THR A 80 -8.32 -8.49 17.63
C THR A 80 -8.76 -7.92 18.97
N CYS A 81 -10.02 -7.52 19.06
CA CYS A 81 -10.68 -7.16 20.30
C CYS A 81 -10.95 -8.41 21.13
N GLY A 82 -9.94 -8.84 21.88
CA GLY A 82 -10.15 -9.74 23.01
C GLY A 82 -10.64 -8.94 24.22
N THR A 83 -11.51 -9.53 25.03
CA THR A 83 -11.91 -9.05 26.38
C THR A 83 -10.69 -8.96 27.31
N GLY A 84 -9.81 -7.99 27.08
CA GLY A 84 -8.51 -7.87 27.75
C GLY A 84 -7.76 -6.57 27.47
N GLY A 85 -8.42 -5.51 27.00
CA GLY A 85 -7.95 -4.14 27.15
C GLY A 85 -8.36 -3.59 28.53
N PRO A 86 -7.63 -2.63 29.12
CA PRO A 86 -7.80 -2.17 30.52
C PRO A 86 -9.05 -1.28 30.71
N GLU A 87 -10.20 -1.70 30.19
CA GLU A 87 -11.49 -1.04 30.34
C GLU A 87 -12.42 -1.83 31.28
N GLY A 88 -11.83 -2.66 32.14
CA GLY A 88 -12.48 -3.33 33.28
C GLY A 88 -12.22 -2.66 34.63
N ALA A 89 -11.84 -1.38 34.63
CA ALA A 89 -11.66 -0.59 35.84
C ALA A 89 -12.52 0.68 35.75
N ASN A 90 -13.82 0.53 36.01
CA ASN A 90 -14.66 1.43 36.82
C ASN A 90 -16.08 0.85 36.90
#